data_AF-A0A1Z9LSH0-F1
#
_entry.id   AF-A0A1Z9LSH0-F1
#
_cell.length_a   1.000
_cell.length_b   1.000
_cell.length_c   1.000
_cell.angle_alpha   90.00
_cell.angle_beta   90.00
_cell.angle_gamma   90.00
#
_symmetry.space_group_name_H-M   'P 1'
#
loop_
_entity.id
_entity.type
_entity.pdbx_description
1 polymer ?
#
loop_
_entity_poly.entity_id
_entity_poly.type
_entity_poly.pdbx_seq_one_letter_code
_entity_poly.pdbx_strand_id
1 'polypeptide(L)'
;MNYWLLKSEPDVWSLDQQKKVGNKGIAWDGIRNYQARNYLQKMKKGDLCFFYHSNIGKEIVGVVEVVKEAFIDKTDQKKIFFAVQVRFKHEFISPISLEKIKKTKIIS
;
A
#
# COMPACT_ATOMS: atom_id res chain seq x y z
N MET A 1 10.23 11.42 -7.42
CA MET A 1 9.61 10.78 -6.24
C MET A 1 8.12 10.95 -6.38
N ASN A 2 7.36 9.86 -6.41
CA ASN A 2 5.90 9.87 -6.44
C ASN A 2 5.33 9.42 -5.10
N TYR A 3 4.07 9.73 -4.86
CA TYR A 3 3.33 9.33 -3.66
C TYR A 3 2.13 8.49 -4.04
N TRP A 4 1.84 7.49 -3.22
CA TRP A 4 0.79 6.50 -3.49
C TRP A 4 -0.04 6.22 -2.25
N LEU A 5 -1.13 5.46 -2.44
CA LEU A 5 -1.95 4.94 -1.35
C LEU A 5 -2.25 3.47 -1.64
N LEU A 6 -1.92 2.60 -0.69
CA LEU A 6 -2.16 1.16 -0.75
C LEU A 6 -3.25 0.81 0.25
N LYS A 7 -4.26 0.06 -0.20
CA LYS A 7 -5.38 -0.38 0.63
C LYS A 7 -5.17 -1.82 1.06
N SER A 8 -5.41 -2.10 2.34
CA SER A 8 -5.32 -3.43 2.93
C SER A 8 -6.40 -3.61 3.98
N GLU A 9 -7.03 -4.77 4.04
CA GLU A 9 -7.97 -5.08 5.12
C GLU A 9 -7.15 -5.52 6.35
N PRO A 10 -7.34 -4.91 7.54
CA PRO A 10 -6.45 -5.13 8.68
C PRO A 10 -6.50 -6.55 9.25
N ASP A 11 -7.59 -7.27 9.04
CA ASP A 11 -7.77 -8.68 9.39
C ASP A 11 -7.05 -9.64 8.41
N VAL A 12 -6.75 -9.18 7.19
CA VAL A 12 -5.94 -9.92 6.21
C VAL A 12 -4.47 -9.54 6.32
N TRP A 13 -4.16 -8.24 6.29
CA TRP A 13 -2.81 -7.71 6.41
C TRP A 13 -2.81 -6.31 7.08
N SER A 14 -2.48 -6.31 8.37
CA SER A 14 -2.36 -5.14 9.24
C SER A 14 -1.02 -4.42 9.11
N LEU A 15 -0.96 -3.17 9.61
CA LEU A 15 0.29 -2.43 9.72
C LEU A 15 1.26 -3.10 10.71
N ASP A 16 0.75 -3.75 11.76
CA ASP A 16 1.60 -4.45 12.73
C ASP A 16 2.26 -5.70 12.12
N GLN A 17 1.54 -6.45 11.27
CA GLN A 17 2.16 -7.50 10.46
C GLN A 17 3.23 -6.91 9.54
N GLN A 18 2.94 -5.78 8.88
CA GLN A 18 3.91 -5.09 8.03
C GLN A 18 5.18 -4.67 8.79
N LYS A 19 5.06 -4.19 10.04
CA LYS A 19 6.20 -3.86 10.92
C LYS A 19 7.02 -5.11 11.24
N LYS A 20 6.37 -6.23 11.58
CA LYS A 20 7.03 -7.49 11.95
C LYS A 20 7.87 -8.09 10.82
N VAL A 21 7.50 -7.86 9.55
CA VAL A 21 8.31 -8.29 8.39
C VAL A 21 9.64 -7.53 8.29
N GLY A 22 9.72 -6.33 8.88
CA GLY A 22 10.95 -5.54 8.97
C GLY A 22 11.49 -5.10 7.61
N ASN A 23 12.82 -4.98 7.53
CA ASN A 23 13.51 -4.40 6.37
C ASN A 23 13.38 -5.20 5.08
N LYS A 24 13.06 -6.50 5.18
CA LYS A 24 12.80 -7.35 4.01
C LYS A 24 11.58 -6.85 3.24
N GLY A 25 10.58 -6.30 3.93
CA GLY A 25 9.30 -5.95 3.34
C GLY A 25 8.53 -7.15 2.79
N ILE A 26 7.34 -6.88 2.26
CA ILE A 26 6.42 -7.88 1.71
C ILE A 26 6.13 -7.54 0.25
N ALA A 27 5.81 -8.56 -0.56
CA ALA A 27 5.23 -8.33 -1.88
C ALA A 27 3.81 -7.74 -1.71
N TRP A 28 3.53 -6.67 -2.45
CA TRP A 28 2.19 -6.13 -2.61
C TRP A 28 1.55 -6.77 -3.84
N ASP A 29 1.11 -8.01 -3.67
CA ASP A 29 0.55 -8.88 -4.71
C ASP A 29 -0.99 -8.93 -4.64
N GLY A 30 -1.62 -9.83 -5.40
CA GLY A 30 -3.07 -10.04 -5.39
C GLY A 30 -3.86 -8.96 -6.13
N ILE A 31 -3.20 -7.98 -6.74
CA ILE A 31 -3.86 -6.94 -7.52
C ILE A 31 -4.45 -7.55 -8.79
N ARG A 32 -5.78 -7.41 -8.95
CA ARG A 32 -6.52 -7.85 -10.15
C ARG A 32 -7.27 -6.71 -10.85
N ASN A 33 -7.03 -5.48 -10.43
CA ASN A 33 -7.55 -4.28 -11.09
C ASN A 33 -6.54 -3.73 -12.10
N TYR A 34 -6.95 -3.53 -13.35
CA TYR A 34 -6.08 -3.07 -14.43
C TYR A 34 -5.46 -1.69 -14.20
N GLN A 35 -6.20 -0.76 -13.59
CA GLN A 35 -5.68 0.57 -13.31
C GLN A 35 -4.64 0.52 -12.19
N ALA A 36 -4.94 -0.19 -11.09
CA ALA A 36 -4.00 -0.41 -9.99
C ALA A 36 -2.72 -1.12 -10.48
N ARG A 37 -2.85 -2.10 -11.37
CA ARG A 37 -1.72 -2.74 -12.04
C ARG A 37 -0.82 -1.73 -12.74
N ASN A 38 -1.42 -0.85 -13.55
CA ASN A 38 -0.67 0.17 -14.28
C ASN A 38 -0.02 1.19 -13.33
N TYR A 39 -0.59 1.44 -12.15
CA TYR A 39 0.06 2.25 -11.11
C TYR A 39 1.25 1.54 -10.47
N LEU A 40 1.15 0.24 -10.15
CA LEU A 40 2.28 -0.53 -9.62
C LEU A 40 3.49 -0.48 -10.56
N GLN A 41 3.28 -0.55 -11.87
CA GLN A 41 4.35 -0.43 -12.87
C GLN A 41 5.06 0.94 -12.86
N LYS A 42 4.38 1.99 -12.40
CA LYS A 42 4.93 3.36 -12.32
C LYS A 42 5.65 3.62 -11.00
N MET A 43 5.51 2.76 -9.99
CA MET A 43 6.17 2.91 -8.70
C MET A 43 7.67 2.68 -8.83
N LYS A 44 8.45 3.55 -8.20
CA LYS A 44 9.91 3.49 -8.17
C LYS A 44 10.43 3.22 -6.77
N LYS A 45 11.61 2.63 -6.67
CA LYS A 45 12.27 2.40 -5.37
C LYS A 45 12.43 3.74 -4.64
N GLY A 46 12.02 3.78 -3.38
CA GLY A 46 12.01 4.99 -2.56
C GLY A 46 10.69 5.77 -2.56
N ASP A 47 9.77 5.48 -3.50
CA ASP A 47 8.44 6.08 -3.46
C ASP A 47 7.72 5.71 -2.15
N LEU A 48 6.97 6.66 -1.60
CA LEU A 48 6.25 6.50 -0.34
C LEU A 48 4.77 6.24 -0.60
N CYS A 49 4.20 5.32 0.18
CA CYS A 49 2.81 4.95 0.08
C CYS A 49 2.13 5.08 1.45
N PHE A 50 0.98 5.74 1.50
CA PHE A 50 0.09 5.60 2.64
C PHE A 50 -0.42 4.16 2.75
N PHE A 51 -0.38 3.62 3.96
CA PHE A 51 -0.99 2.34 4.31
C PHE A 51 -2.39 2.60 4.85
N TYR A 52 -3.40 2.29 4.05
CA TYR A 52 -4.80 2.54 4.36
C TYR A 52 -5.52 1.24 4.72
N HIS A 53 -6.11 1.20 5.92
CA HIS A 53 -7.02 0.12 6.29
C HIS A 53 -8.36 0.28 5.58
N SER A 54 -8.73 -0.69 4.75
CA SER A 54 -10.02 -0.76 4.05
C SER A 54 -11.00 -1.67 4.77
N ASN A 55 -12.30 -1.47 4.49
CA ASN A 55 -13.46 -2.14 5.10
C ASN A 55 -13.59 -1.91 6.62
N ILE A 56 -12.59 -2.29 7.40
CA ILE A 56 -12.48 -2.10 8.84
C ILE A 56 -11.55 -0.91 9.11
N GLY A 57 -11.88 -0.05 10.07
CA GLY A 57 -11.15 1.19 10.38
C GLY A 57 -11.40 2.32 9.38
N LYS A 58 -11.15 2.07 8.08
CA LYS A 58 -11.27 3.08 7.00
C LYS A 58 -10.41 4.31 7.28
N GLU A 59 -9.11 4.10 7.46
CA GLU A 59 -8.17 5.12 7.90
C GLU A 59 -6.76 4.88 7.39
N ILE A 60 -5.97 5.95 7.28
CA ILE A 60 -4.53 5.86 7.02
C ILE A 60 -3.83 5.69 8.37
N VAL A 61 -3.13 4.57 8.53
CA VAL A 61 -2.47 4.20 9.79
C VAL A 61 -0.95 4.42 9.76
N GLY A 62 -0.36 4.56 8.58
CA GLY A 62 1.07 4.75 8.46
C GLY A 62 1.57 4.89 7.03
N VAL A 63 2.88 4.73 6.86
CA VAL A 63 3.61 4.87 5.61
C VAL A 63 4.48 3.64 5.39
N VAL A 64 4.48 3.17 4.15
CA VAL A 64 5.42 2.18 3.64
C VAL A 64 6.24 2.77 2.49
N GLU A 65 7.39 2.16 2.23
CA GLU A 65 8.32 2.58 1.18
C GLU A 65 8.49 1.43 0.17
N VAL A 66 8.47 1.76 -1.13
CA VAL A 66 8.77 0.79 -2.20
C VAL A 66 10.26 0.44 -2.17
N VAL A 67 10.58 -0.83 -1.93
CA VAL A 67 11.96 -1.34 -1.90
C VAL A 67 12.34 -2.14 -3.14
N LYS A 68 11.34 -2.60 -3.90
CA LYS A 68 11.52 -3.24 -5.21
C LYS A 68 10.41 -2.78 -6.17
N GLU A 69 10.84 -2.36 -7.36
CA GLU A 69 9.93 -1.98 -8.46
C GLU A 69 9.10 -3.18 -8.94
N ALA A 70 8.18 -2.93 -9.86
CA ALA A 70 7.24 -3.92 -10.35
C ALA A 70 7.91 -5.20 -10.87
N PHE A 71 7.41 -6.34 -10.41
CA PHE A 71 7.75 -7.68 -10.90
C PHE A 71 6.46 -8.49 -11.12
N ILE A 72 6.54 -9.57 -11.89
CA ILE A 72 5.37 -10.41 -12.18
C ILE A 72 4.79 -10.96 -10.86
N ASP A 73 3.49 -10.79 -10.67
CA ASP A 73 2.77 -11.34 -9.53
C ASP A 73 2.76 -12.88 -9.62
N LYS A 74 3.38 -13.55 -8.65
CA LYS A 74 3.46 -15.02 -8.60
C LYS A 74 2.11 -15.69 -8.38
N THR A 75 1.15 -14.96 -7.83
CA THR A 75 -0.22 -15.44 -7.60
C THR A 75 -1.09 -15.33 -8.86
N ASP A 76 -0.61 -14.66 -9.91
CA ASP A 76 -1.31 -14.56 -11.20
C ASP A 76 -0.80 -15.61 -12.20
N GLN A 77 -1.60 -16.64 -12.44
CA GLN A 77 -1.28 -17.70 -13.40
C GLN A 77 -1.12 -17.18 -14.84
N LYS A 78 -1.82 -16.09 -15.20
CA LYS A 78 -1.76 -15.50 -16.54
C LYS A 78 -0.52 -14.62 -16.74
N LYS A 79 0.20 -14.27 -15.66
CA LYS A 79 1.40 -13.42 -15.66
C LYS A 79 1.19 -12.06 -16.35
N ILE A 80 -0.03 -11.51 -16.25
CA ILE A 80 -0.38 -10.18 -16.77
C ILE A 80 -0.47 -9.13 -15.67
N PHE A 81 -0.44 -9.52 -14.39
CA PHE A 81 -0.42 -8.65 -13.23
C PHE A 81 0.98 -8.55 -12.59
N PHE A 82 1.17 -7.45 -11.86
CA PHE A 82 2.44 -7.11 -11.22
C PHE A 82 2.25 -6.90 -9.73
N ALA A 83 3.34 -7.08 -9.00
CA ALA A 83 3.49 -6.75 -7.59
C ALA A 83 4.73 -5.84 -7.43
N VAL A 84 4.75 -5.04 -6.38
CA VAL A 84 5.95 -4.33 -5.90
C VAL A 84 6.35 -4.91 -4.55
N GLN A 85 7.53 -4.57 -4.03
CA GLN A 85 7.87 -4.93 -2.65
C GLN A 85 7.90 -3.67 -1.81
N VAL A 86 7.21 -3.68 -0.67
CA VAL A 86 7.11 -2.53 0.24
C VAL A 86 7.56 -2.92 1.65
N ARG A 87 8.22 -2.00 2.35
CA ARG A 87 8.60 -2.15 3.76
C ARG A 87 7.96 -1.09 4.63
N PHE A 88 7.76 -1.41 5.91
CA PHE A 88 7.36 -0.42 6.91
C PHE A 88 8.34 0.76 6.94
N LYS A 89 7.81 1.99 7.03
CA LYS A 89 8.62 3.20 7.19
C LYS A 89 8.25 3.98 8.43
N HIS A 90 6.95 4.23 8.63
CA HIS A 90 6.47 5.06 9.73
C HIS A 90 5.02 4.68 10.09
N GLU A 91 4.68 4.87 11.36
CA GLU A 91 3.32 4.73 11.87
C GLU A 91 2.84 6.09 12.37
N PHE A 92 1.58 6.42 12.10
CA PHE A 92 1.00 7.64 12.62
C PHE A 92 0.55 7.46 14.06
N ILE A 93 0.94 8.40 14.93
CA ILE A 93 0.48 8.47 16.32
C ILE A 93 -1.04 8.55 16.39
N SER A 94 -1.64 9.30 15.46
CA SER A 94 -3.09 9.35 15.26
C SER A 94 -3.41 8.97 13.82
N PRO A 95 -4.12 7.85 13.59
CA PRO A 95 -4.63 7.50 12.27
C PRO A 95 -5.49 8.63 11.66
N ILE A 96 -5.49 8.71 10.33
CA ILE A 96 -6.26 9.70 9.57
C ILE A 96 -7.48 9.02 8.96
N SER A 97 -8.65 9.20 9.58
CA SER A 97 -9.89 8.57 9.14
C SER A 97 -10.39 9.08 7.80
N LEU A 98 -11.08 8.23 7.05
CA LEU A 98 -11.76 8.58 5.80
C LEU A 98 -12.75 9.74 6.00
N GLU A 99 -13.42 9.79 7.16
CA GLU A 99 -14.32 10.89 7.51
C GLU A 99 -13.57 12.22 7.56
N LYS A 100 -12.40 12.26 8.22
CA LYS A 100 -11.55 13.45 8.29
C LYS A 100 -11.07 13.86 6.90
N ILE A 101 -10.68 12.90 6.07
CA ILE A 101 -10.27 13.15 4.67
C ILE A 101 -11.42 13.81 3.89
N LYS A 102 -12.63 13.24 3.96
CA LYS A 102 -13.82 13.78 3.26
C LYS A 102 -14.25 15.16 3.73
N LYS A 103 -14.00 15.52 5.00
CA LYS A 103 -14.27 16.86 5.53
C LYS A 103 -13.21 17.89 5.14
N THR A 104 -12.07 17.47 4.59
CA THR A 104 -10.95 18.34 4.23
C THR A 104 -11.09 18.81 2.78
N LYS A 105 -11.67 20.01 2.59
CA LYS A 105 -12.02 20.58 1.27
C LYS A 105 -10.90 20.60 0.22
N ILE A 106 -9.64 20.63 0.63
CA ILE A 106 -8.51 20.70 -0.31
C ILE A 106 -8.19 19.34 -0.99
N ILE A 107 -8.66 18.24 -0.41
CA ILE A 107 -8.40 16.86 -0.87
C ILE A 107 -9.69 16.04 -1.08
N SER A 108 -10.87 16.66 -0.94
CA SER A 108 -12.19 16.07 -1.20
C SER A 108 -12.73 16.55 -2.54
#